data_AF-A0A3B9YNG1-F1
#
_entry.id   AF-A0A3B9YNG1-F1
#
_cell.length_a   1.000
_cell.length_b   1.000
_cell.length_c   1.000
_cell.angle_alpha   90.00
_cell.angle_beta   90.00
_cell.angle_gamma   90.00
#
_symmetry.space_group_name_H-M   'P 1'
#
loop_
_entity.id
_entity.type
_entity.pdbx_description
1 polymer ?
#
loop_
_entity_poly.entity_id
_entity_poly.type
_entity_poly.pdbx_seq_one_letter_code
_entity_poly.pdbx_strand_id
1 'polypeptide(L)'
;MLRIIKALLWGLLILGIAAAAVVFTGNAPKLFALLTGPQHGWDLSKKAPDPDYAKAAFWAALPGQQSLALMVPEGVAASPGAARPSVFFVHPTGHLHGGDWNSPLDPNSRTEENTKWMMANQASVFSSCCDIY
;
A
#
# COMPACT_ATOMS: atom_id res chain seq x y z
N MET A 1 31.35 -13.18 -33.82
CA MET A 1 30.04 -13.66 -33.31
C MET A 1 30.17 -14.38 -31.96
N LEU A 2 30.92 -15.49 -31.84
CA LEU A 2 31.03 -16.28 -30.59
C LEU A 2 31.54 -15.50 -29.36
N ARG A 3 32.47 -14.54 -29.52
CA ARG A 3 32.96 -13.69 -28.42
C ARG A 3 31.87 -12.76 -27.86
N ILE A 4 31.01 -12.22 -28.73
CA ILE A 4 29.90 -11.34 -28.34
C ILE A 4 28.84 -12.15 -27.60
N ILE A 5 28.49 -13.34 -28.11
CA ILE A 5 27.54 -14.24 -27.45
C ILE A 5 28.03 -14.62 -26.05
N LYS A 6 29.31 -14.99 -25.91
CA LYS A 6 29.91 -15.29 -24.60
C LYS A 6 29.86 -14.08 -23.65
N ALA A 7 30.14 -12.87 -24.13
CA ALA A 7 30.07 -11.67 -23.31
C ALA A 7 28.64 -11.39 -22.81
N LEU A 8 27.63 -11.57 -23.67
CA LEU A 8 26.22 -11.43 -23.29
C LEU A 8 25.81 -12.48 -22.25
N LEU A 9 26.22 -13.74 -22.42
CA LEU A 9 25.94 -14.81 -21.46
C LEU A 9 26.57 -14.52 -20.08
N TRP A 10 27.83 -14.04 -20.06
CA TRP A 10 28.46 -13.61 -18.80
C TRP A 10 27.75 -12.43 -18.16
N GLY A 11 27.32 -11.44 -18.95
CA GLY A 11 26.55 -10.31 -18.45
C GLY A 11 25.23 -10.74 -17.80
N LEU A 12 24.47 -11.63 -18.46
CA LEU A 12 23.23 -12.18 -17.91
C LEU A 12 23.46 -13.00 -16.63
N LEU A 13 24.53 -13.80 -16.58
CA LEU A 13 24.89 -14.55 -15.39
C LEU A 13 25.19 -13.62 -14.21
N ILE A 14 25.98 -12.57 -14.42
CA ILE A 14 26.30 -11.57 -13.38
C ILE A 14 25.04 -10.87 -12.89
N LEU A 15 24.15 -10.46 -13.80
CA LEU A 15 22.86 -9.85 -13.44
C LEU A 15 22.00 -10.81 -12.61
N GLY A 16 21.95 -12.09 -12.98
CA GLY A 16 21.24 -13.11 -12.23
C GLY A 16 21.78 -13.30 -10.81
N ILE A 17 23.11 -13.36 -10.66
CA ILE A 17 23.77 -13.47 -9.34
C ILE A 17 23.47 -12.23 -8.49
N ALA A 18 23.56 -11.03 -9.06
CA ALA A 18 23.26 -9.79 -8.35
C ALA A 18 21.79 -9.73 -7.89
N ALA A 19 20.84 -10.11 -8.76
CA ALA A 19 19.43 -10.19 -8.40
C ALA A 19 19.17 -11.20 -7.28
N ALA A 20 19.76 -12.39 -7.38
CA ALA A 20 19.68 -13.40 -6.33
C ALA A 20 20.25 -12.88 -5.01
N ALA A 21 21.40 -12.21 -5.02
CA ALA A 21 21.99 -11.62 -3.83
C ALA A 21 21.05 -10.59 -3.17
N VAL A 22 20.42 -9.70 -3.94
CA VAL A 22 19.44 -8.72 -3.40
C VAL A 22 18.27 -9.42 -2.72
N VAL A 23 17.73 -10.48 -3.35
CA VAL A 23 16.59 -11.24 -2.81
C VAL A 23 17.00 -12.01 -1.55
N PHE A 24 18.06 -12.82 -1.60
CA PHE A 24 18.49 -13.67 -0.48
C PHE A 24 19.04 -12.89 0.70
N THR A 25 19.51 -11.65 0.50
CA THR A 25 19.91 -10.75 1.61
C THR A 25 18.76 -9.95 2.19
N GLY A 26 17.53 -10.09 1.67
CA GLY A 26 16.37 -9.32 2.12
C GLY A 26 16.43 -7.83 1.79
N ASN A 27 17.31 -7.40 0.87
CA ASN A 27 17.45 -5.99 0.48
C ASN A 27 16.50 -5.60 -0.67
N ALA A 28 15.67 -6.52 -1.17
CA ALA A 28 14.68 -6.23 -2.20
C ALA A 28 13.74 -5.05 -1.85
N PRO A 29 13.19 -4.91 -0.63
CA PRO A 29 12.37 -3.76 -0.26
C PRO A 29 13.14 -2.43 -0.29
N LYS A 30 14.43 -2.43 0.10
CA LYS A 30 15.27 -1.23 0.06
C LYS A 30 15.57 -0.81 -1.37
N LEU A 31 15.90 -1.77 -2.24
CA LEU A 31 16.11 -1.50 -3.65
C LEU A 31 14.83 -0.98 -4.30
N PHE A 32 13.68 -1.57 -3.98
CA PHE A 32 12.39 -1.07 -4.43
C PHE A 32 12.18 0.38 -3.99
N ALA A 33 12.31 0.67 -2.68
CA ALA A 33 12.15 2.03 -2.16
C ALA A 33 13.14 3.04 -2.76
N LEU A 34 14.37 2.62 -3.08
CA LEU A 34 15.34 3.46 -3.78
C LEU A 34 14.90 3.79 -5.21
N LEU A 35 14.30 2.83 -5.92
CA LEU A 35 13.87 2.99 -7.31
C LEU A 35 12.51 3.68 -7.45
N THR A 36 11.65 3.56 -6.43
CA THR A 36 10.27 4.08 -6.44
C THR A 36 10.04 5.22 -5.46
N GLY A 37 11.07 5.67 -4.74
CA GLY A 37 11.00 6.80 -3.82
C GLY A 37 11.17 8.15 -4.53
N PRO A 38 10.82 9.26 -3.86
CA PRO A 38 11.05 10.61 -4.37
C PRO A 38 12.54 10.89 -4.62
N GLN A 39 12.84 11.66 -5.66
CA GLN A 39 14.22 12.08 -5.99
C GLN A 39 14.73 13.23 -5.10
N HIS A 40 13.96 13.65 -4.10
CA HIS A 40 14.31 14.70 -3.16
C HIS A 40 14.06 14.26 -1.72
N GLY A 41 14.78 14.87 -0.77
CA GLY A 41 14.51 14.71 0.66
C GLY A 41 13.15 15.28 1.07
N TRP A 42 12.76 15.05 2.32
CA TRP A 42 11.54 15.63 2.87
C TRP A 42 11.62 17.17 2.90
N ASP A 43 10.52 17.82 2.52
CA ASP A 43 10.39 19.27 2.48
C ASP A 43 8.94 19.67 2.81
N LEU A 44 8.78 20.45 3.90
CA LEU A 44 7.46 20.90 4.34
C LEU A 44 6.75 21.77 3.30
N SER A 45 7.48 22.47 2.43
CA SER A 45 6.88 23.30 1.38
C SER A 45 6.25 22.48 0.25
N LYS A 46 6.56 21.19 0.16
CA LYS A 46 6.05 20.25 -0.86
C LYS A 46 4.98 19.30 -0.32
N LYS A 47 4.63 19.40 0.97
CA LYS A 47 3.65 18.49 1.57
C LYS A 47 2.30 18.59 0.84
N ALA A 48 1.63 17.46 0.68
CA ALA A 48 0.23 17.43 0.26
C ALA A 48 -0.66 18.20 1.25
N PRO A 49 -1.83 18.73 0.80
CA PRO A 49 -2.80 19.34 1.69
C PRO A 49 -3.24 18.40 2.81
N ASP A 50 -3.49 18.95 4.00
CA ASP A 50 -3.95 18.16 5.14
C ASP A 50 -5.40 17.67 4.89
N PRO A 51 -5.73 16.41 5.20
CA PRO A 51 -7.09 15.90 5.08
C PRO A 51 -8.04 16.57 6.07
N ASP A 52 -9.29 16.80 5.65
CA ASP A 52 -10.35 17.33 6.50
C ASP A 52 -11.21 16.20 7.06
N TYR A 53 -10.84 15.67 8.23
CA TYR A 53 -11.53 14.55 8.86
C TYR A 53 -12.97 14.85 9.32
N ALA A 54 -13.45 16.10 9.22
CA ALA A 54 -14.88 16.38 9.38
C ALA A 54 -15.71 15.91 8.17
N LYS A 55 -15.08 15.64 7.02
CA LYS A 55 -15.73 15.19 5.80
C LYS A 55 -15.51 13.69 5.58
N ALA A 56 -16.60 12.97 5.32
CA ALA A 56 -16.58 11.53 5.04
C ALA A 56 -15.62 11.12 3.90
N ALA A 57 -15.39 12.01 2.92
CA ALA A 57 -14.50 11.75 1.79
C ALA A 57 -13.02 11.54 2.16
N PHE A 58 -12.59 11.94 3.37
CA PHE A 58 -11.22 11.72 3.86
C PHE A 58 -11.09 10.49 4.75
N TRP A 59 -12.12 9.64 4.79
CA TRP A 59 -12.12 8.39 5.53
C TRP A 59 -12.21 7.19 4.60
N ALA A 60 -11.31 6.23 4.75
CA ALA A 60 -11.35 4.97 3.99
C ALA A 60 -12.45 4.02 4.49
N ALA A 61 -12.87 4.17 5.75
CA ALA A 61 -14.04 3.53 6.33
C ALA A 61 -14.68 4.46 7.36
N LEU A 62 -16.02 4.43 7.44
CA LEU A 62 -16.78 5.05 8.50
C LEU A 62 -17.94 4.13 8.90
N PRO A 63 -18.26 4.01 10.20
CA PRO A 63 -19.42 3.24 10.62
C PRO A 63 -20.71 3.78 10.01
N GLY A 64 -21.57 2.86 9.60
CA GLY A 64 -22.81 3.18 8.89
C GLY A 64 -22.65 3.42 7.38
N GLN A 65 -21.42 3.42 6.85
CA GLN A 65 -21.15 3.49 5.42
C GLN A 65 -20.64 2.16 4.87
N GLN A 66 -21.02 1.84 3.63
CA GLN A 66 -20.46 0.68 2.93
C GLN A 66 -18.98 0.94 2.64
N SER A 67 -18.13 -0.05 2.93
CA SER A 67 -16.70 0.01 2.62
C SER A 67 -16.14 -1.38 2.41
N LEU A 68 -14.98 -1.47 1.76
CA LEU A 68 -14.28 -2.75 1.59
C LEU A 68 -13.73 -3.29 2.92
N ALA A 69 -13.63 -2.45 3.95
CA ALA A 69 -13.30 -2.88 5.30
C ALA A 69 -14.40 -3.75 5.93
N LEU A 70 -15.59 -3.86 5.32
CA LEU A 70 -16.67 -4.73 5.77
C LEU A 70 -16.72 -6.07 5.03
N MET A 71 -15.80 -6.33 4.10
CA MET A 71 -15.80 -7.59 3.36
C MET A 71 -15.55 -8.78 4.30
N VAL A 72 -16.30 -9.83 4.08
CA VAL A 72 -16.13 -11.13 4.73
C VAL A 72 -15.99 -12.21 3.67
N PRO A 73 -15.21 -13.27 3.92
CA PRO A 73 -15.13 -14.40 3.00
C PRO A 73 -16.50 -15.06 2.80
N GLU A 74 -16.67 -15.71 1.66
CA GLU A 74 -17.88 -16.50 1.37
C GLU A 74 -18.11 -17.56 2.47
N GLY A 75 -19.36 -17.69 2.92
CA GLY A 75 -19.74 -18.63 3.98
C GLY A 75 -19.46 -18.14 5.41
N VAL A 76 -18.85 -16.97 5.59
CA VAL A 76 -18.65 -16.36 6.91
C VAL A 76 -19.83 -15.43 7.22
N ALA A 77 -20.54 -15.70 8.32
CA ALA A 77 -21.60 -14.82 8.78
C ALA A 77 -20.99 -13.51 9.32
N ALA A 78 -21.48 -12.38 8.82
CA ALA A 78 -21.26 -11.10 9.48
C ALA A 78 -22.01 -11.13 10.83
N SER A 79 -21.27 -11.06 11.94
CA SER A 79 -21.84 -11.16 13.29
C SER A 79 -21.72 -9.84 14.04
N PRO A 80 -22.56 -8.83 13.76
CA PRO A 80 -22.55 -7.60 14.55
C PRO A 80 -23.05 -7.89 15.96
N GLY A 81 -22.13 -8.03 16.93
CA GLY A 81 -22.48 -8.05 18.35
C GLY A 81 -23.20 -6.77 18.76
N ALA A 82 -24.02 -6.84 19.82
CA ALA A 82 -24.87 -5.72 20.28
C ALA A 82 -24.08 -4.48 20.76
N ALA A 83 -22.79 -4.63 21.08
CA ALA A 83 -21.88 -3.54 21.37
C ALA A 83 -20.57 -3.76 20.59
N ARG A 84 -20.22 -2.82 19.71
CA ARG A 84 -19.02 -2.87 18.88
C ARG A 84 -17.99 -1.85 19.41
N PRO A 85 -16.80 -2.27 19.86
CA PRO A 85 -15.71 -1.33 20.09
C PRO A 85 -15.31 -0.66 18.77
N SER A 86 -14.82 0.58 18.85
CA SER A 86 -14.29 1.30 17.70
C SER A 86 -12.83 0.94 17.45
N VAL A 87 -12.48 0.69 16.19
CA VAL A 87 -11.10 0.44 15.73
C VAL A 87 -10.73 1.55 14.77
N PHE A 88 -9.70 2.32 15.11
CA PHE A 88 -9.07 3.26 14.20
C PHE A 88 -7.93 2.55 13.47
N PHE A 89 -8.13 2.22 12.20
CA PHE A 89 -7.21 1.43 11.40
C PHE A 89 -6.33 2.33 10.54
N VAL A 90 -5.02 2.33 10.83
CA VAL A 90 -4.03 3.02 9.99
C VAL A 90 -3.55 2.06 8.91
N HIS A 91 -4.00 2.29 7.67
CA HIS A 91 -3.56 1.49 6.54
C HIS A 91 -2.08 1.79 6.17
N PRO A 92 -1.32 0.80 5.65
CA PRO A 92 0.00 1.06 5.07
C PRO A 92 -0.06 2.05 3.91
N THR A 93 1.07 2.64 3.50
CA THR A 93 1.07 3.57 2.36
C THR A 93 0.69 2.87 1.06
N GLY A 94 -0.36 3.34 0.39
CA GLY A 94 -0.69 3.00 -1.00
C GLY A 94 0.07 3.84 -2.03
N HIS A 95 0.90 4.78 -1.59
CA HIS A 95 1.62 5.72 -2.45
C HIS A 95 2.97 5.13 -2.89
N LEU A 96 2.96 4.47 -4.05
CA LEU A 96 4.09 3.64 -4.52
C LEU A 96 4.75 4.15 -5.82
N HIS A 97 4.39 5.34 -6.31
CA HIS A 97 4.86 5.83 -7.61
C HIS A 97 5.92 6.95 -7.54
N GLY A 98 6.49 7.21 -6.36
CA GLY A 98 7.69 8.05 -6.19
C GLY A 98 7.58 9.51 -6.61
N GLY A 99 6.36 10.03 -6.77
CA GLY A 99 6.15 11.43 -7.14
C GLY A 99 6.50 12.38 -6.01
N ASP A 100 6.08 12.03 -4.78
CA ASP A 100 6.40 12.75 -3.55
C ASP A 100 6.29 11.78 -2.35
N TRP A 101 6.51 12.27 -1.14
CA TRP A 101 6.46 11.50 0.11
C TRP A 101 5.04 11.13 0.53
N ASN A 102 4.06 11.99 0.26
CA ASN A 102 2.66 11.81 0.64
C ASN A 102 1.73 11.92 -0.57
N SER A 103 0.68 11.10 -0.58
CA SER A 103 -0.37 11.16 -1.60
C SER A 103 -1.18 12.45 -1.49
N PRO A 104 -1.58 13.07 -2.62
CA PRO A 104 -2.51 14.20 -2.64
C PRO A 104 -3.97 13.79 -2.38
N LEU A 105 -4.24 12.51 -2.09
CA LEU A 105 -5.56 11.94 -1.83
C LEU A 105 -6.55 12.10 -3.00
N ASP A 106 -6.04 12.02 -4.25
CA ASP A 106 -6.88 12.01 -5.43
C ASP A 106 -7.70 10.70 -5.49
N PRO A 107 -9.05 10.77 -5.50
CA PRO A 107 -9.92 9.59 -5.50
C PRO A 107 -9.83 8.76 -6.79
N ASN A 108 -9.24 9.29 -7.87
CA ASN A 108 -9.03 8.58 -9.14
C ASN A 108 -7.60 8.04 -9.28
N SER A 109 -6.79 8.11 -8.22
CA SER A 109 -5.40 7.68 -8.25
C SER A 109 -5.24 6.17 -8.02
N ARG A 110 -4.09 5.63 -8.44
CA ARG A 110 -3.68 4.26 -8.07
C ARG A 110 -3.47 4.11 -6.56
N THR A 111 -3.17 5.21 -5.87
CA THR A 111 -3.03 5.20 -4.41
C THR A 111 -4.37 4.92 -3.74
N GLU A 112 -5.46 5.50 -4.22
CA GLU A 112 -6.80 5.22 -3.72
C GLU A 112 -7.20 3.76 -3.97
N GLU A 113 -6.92 3.22 -5.16
CA GLU A 113 -7.15 1.80 -5.43
C GLU A 113 -6.31 0.88 -4.52
N ASN A 114 -5.05 1.23 -4.24
CA ASN A 114 -4.23 0.49 -3.28
C ASN A 114 -4.81 0.57 -1.86
N THR A 115 -5.30 1.73 -1.42
CA THR A 115 -5.98 1.89 -0.13
C THR A 115 -7.18 0.96 -0.03
N LYS A 116 -8.04 0.92 -1.07
CA LYS A 116 -9.18 -0.02 -1.17
C LYS A 116 -8.77 -1.47 -0.97
N TRP A 117 -7.68 -1.91 -1.62
CA TRP A 117 -7.14 -3.26 -1.43
C TRP A 117 -6.66 -3.53 0.00
N MET A 118 -6.09 -2.53 0.67
CA MET A 118 -5.67 -2.66 2.07
C MET A 118 -6.86 -2.75 3.01
N MET A 119 -7.92 -1.96 2.78
CA MET A 119 -9.15 -2.06 3.56
C MET A 119 -9.79 -3.45 3.41
N ALA A 120 -9.84 -3.95 2.17
CA ALA A 120 -10.34 -5.28 1.83
C ALA A 120 -9.59 -6.43 2.51
N ASN A 121 -8.25 -6.38 2.53
CA ASN A 121 -7.43 -7.52 2.93
C ASN A 121 -6.85 -7.40 4.35
N GLN A 122 -6.83 -6.21 4.93
CA GLN A 122 -6.18 -5.95 6.22
C GLN A 122 -7.17 -5.40 7.26
N ALA A 123 -7.93 -4.36 6.91
CA ALA A 123 -8.90 -3.78 7.86
C ALA A 123 -10.08 -4.73 8.12
N SER A 124 -10.47 -5.51 7.11
CA SER A 124 -11.62 -6.41 7.15
C SER A 124 -11.59 -7.50 8.22
N VAL A 125 -10.41 -7.82 8.77
CA VAL A 125 -10.28 -8.75 9.90
C VAL A 125 -11.05 -8.28 11.13
N PHE A 126 -11.29 -6.98 11.27
CA PHE A 126 -12.02 -6.37 12.39
C PHE A 126 -13.54 -6.24 12.14
N SER A 127 -14.00 -6.53 10.92
CA SER A 127 -15.39 -6.30 10.50
C SER A 127 -16.44 -7.04 11.33
N SER A 128 -16.07 -8.18 11.91
CA SER A 128 -16.96 -9.01 12.71
C SER A 128 -17.19 -8.48 14.12
N CYS A 129 -16.27 -7.70 14.69
CA CYS A 129 -16.36 -7.24 16.07
C CYS A 129 -16.62 -5.74 16.21
N CYS A 130 -16.20 -4.95 15.23
CA CYS A 130 -15.73 -3.61 15.53
C CYS A 130 -16.18 -2.56 14.50
N ASP A 131 -16.46 -1.36 14.97
CA ASP A 131 -16.74 -0.21 14.11
C ASP A 131 -15.42 0.37 13.60
N ILE A 132 -15.16 0.21 12.30
CA ILE A 132 -13.88 0.56 11.68
C ILE A 132 -13.92 2.01 11.19
N TYR A 133 -12.89 2.75 11.56
CA TYR A 133 -12.56 4.11 11.14
C TYR A 133 -11.19 4.10 10.45
#